data_AF-A0A8C1K3L9-F1
#
_entry.id   AF-A0A8C1K3L9-F1
#
_cell.length_a   1.000
_cell.length_b   1.000
_cell.length_c   1.000
_cell.angle_alpha   90.00
_cell.angle_beta   90.00
_cell.angle_gamma   90.00
#
_symmetry.space_group_name_H-M   'P 1'
#
loop_
_entity.id
_entity.type
_entity.pdbx_description
1 polymer ?
#
loop_
_entity_poly.entity_id
_entity_poly.type
_entity_poly.pdbx_seq_one_letter_code
_entity_poly.pdbx_strand_id
1 'polypeptide(L)'
;MEAVLRHLTNILELLAVSQTDHVSEWDRHTTLRGFQWAEYCEQLHSRFQCNPAVRSALESALSDTNQRLQQALPSCSPVMFSELAQCQHMLLIHLLTNPSAPNSVIPILFPDPKTAAQDSQFDQNSLITCKSAFNLLCRTSDRTSYAGLHVEAVVRGKLLGNLLNSVLSRTGNDEYARTLLDSILHDSAGKPESLYDVIAAALLSPDDETNSVVPHFILAWLQEHDGCLSKLCKSLSPGLCTVISRQSREFKQAYWGVLKQWASCLEFDVLEGLWVPTSDEPVTFIILTDRFKDLLHSGPPLKEETETELKTLKREAGDFNVKGICIWTDVIIQLKL
;
A
#
# COMPACT_ATOMS: atom_id res chain seq x y z
N MET A 1 27.54 -18.58 -13.75
CA MET A 1 27.18 -18.08 -12.41
C MET A 1 27.95 -16.80 -12.09
N GLU A 2 29.26 -16.75 -12.32
CA GLU A 2 30.10 -15.55 -12.06
C GLU A 2 29.61 -14.24 -12.72
N ALA A 3 29.16 -14.28 -13.99
CA ALA A 3 28.63 -13.09 -14.66
C ALA A 3 27.38 -12.52 -13.94
N VAL A 4 26.51 -13.41 -13.46
CA VAL A 4 25.29 -13.04 -12.72
C VAL A 4 25.63 -12.38 -11.38
N LEU A 5 26.62 -12.92 -10.66
CA LEU A 5 27.11 -12.34 -9.39
C LEU A 5 27.78 -10.98 -9.59
N ARG A 6 28.50 -10.80 -10.71
CA ARG A 6 29.07 -9.50 -11.07
C ARG A 6 27.99 -8.47 -11.39
N HIS A 7 26.96 -8.86 -12.15
CA HIS A 7 25.82 -7.98 -12.42
C HIS A 7 25.09 -7.59 -11.13
N LEU A 8 24.85 -8.55 -10.23
CA LEU A 8 24.27 -8.27 -8.92
C LEU A 8 25.09 -7.24 -8.12
N THR A 9 26.42 -7.39 -8.11
CA THR A 9 27.33 -6.45 -7.43
C THR A 9 27.18 -5.03 -7.99
N ASN A 10 27.21 -4.87 -9.31
CA ASN A 10 27.09 -3.57 -9.98
C ASN A 10 25.75 -2.88 -9.68
N ILE A 11 24.68 -3.66 -9.49
CA ILE A 11 23.33 -3.13 -9.23
C ILE A 11 23.21 -2.67 -7.78
N LEU A 12 23.80 -3.42 -6.85
CA LEU A 12 23.90 -3.00 -5.44
C LEU A 12 24.73 -1.72 -5.30
N GLU A 13 25.82 -1.61 -6.06
CA GLU A 13 26.60 -0.38 -6.15
C GLU A 13 25.75 0.77 -6.71
N LEU A 14 24.94 0.53 -7.75
CA LEU A 14 24.05 1.54 -8.32
C LEU A 14 22.97 1.99 -7.32
N LEU A 15 22.37 1.05 -6.56
CA LEU A 15 21.40 1.33 -5.51
C LEU A 15 22.01 2.03 -4.29
N ALA A 16 23.28 1.76 -3.98
CA ALA A 16 24.01 2.47 -2.94
C ALA A 16 24.35 3.90 -3.38
N VAL A 17 24.87 4.06 -4.60
CA VAL A 17 25.16 5.38 -5.19
C VAL A 17 23.89 6.22 -5.30
N SER A 18 22.73 5.62 -5.59
CA SER A 18 21.46 6.37 -5.66
C SER A 18 21.04 7.03 -4.34
N GLN A 19 21.62 6.64 -3.20
CA GLN A 19 21.40 7.23 -1.88
C GLN A 19 22.41 8.34 -1.53
N THR A 20 23.37 8.63 -2.41
CA THR A 20 24.50 9.55 -2.13
C THR A 20 24.47 10.81 -2.99
N ASP A 21 25.35 11.77 -2.70
CA ASP A 21 25.46 13.01 -3.47
C ASP A 21 25.94 12.80 -4.91
N HIS A 22 26.51 11.63 -5.22
CA HIS A 22 26.96 11.25 -6.57
C HIS A 22 25.83 11.11 -7.58
N VAL A 23 24.57 11.06 -7.13
CA VAL A 23 23.41 11.12 -8.03
C VAL A 23 23.34 12.43 -8.79
N SER A 24 23.93 13.51 -8.28
CA SER A 24 23.98 14.81 -8.96
C SER A 24 24.61 14.75 -10.36
N GLU A 25 25.45 13.75 -10.62
CA GLU A 25 26.10 13.50 -11.91
C GLU A 25 25.26 12.64 -12.87
N TRP A 26 24.12 12.11 -12.41
CA TRP A 26 23.30 11.23 -13.23
C TRP A 26 22.57 11.99 -14.32
N ASP A 27 22.75 11.53 -15.55
CA ASP A 27 22.01 12.00 -16.71
C ASP A 27 20.81 11.08 -17.01
N ARG A 28 20.05 11.47 -18.03
CA ARG A 28 18.85 10.73 -18.45
C ARG A 28 19.17 9.29 -18.83
N HIS A 29 20.28 9.09 -19.54
CA HIS A 29 20.66 7.78 -20.01
C HIS A 29 21.12 6.87 -18.85
N THR A 30 21.88 7.40 -17.89
CA THR A 30 22.32 6.66 -16.69
C THR A 30 21.13 6.21 -15.86
N THR A 31 20.13 7.08 -15.69
CA THR A 31 18.90 6.75 -14.96
C THR A 31 18.12 5.63 -15.65
N LEU A 32 17.85 5.77 -16.96
CA LEU A 32 17.12 4.74 -17.73
C LEU A 32 17.84 3.39 -17.68
N ARG A 33 19.16 3.40 -17.82
CA ARG A 33 19.99 2.20 -17.68
C ARG A 33 19.90 1.63 -16.26
N GLY A 34 19.84 2.48 -15.22
CA GLY A 34 19.61 2.06 -13.85
C GLY A 34 18.30 1.29 -13.67
N PHE A 35 17.19 1.77 -14.25
CA PHE A 35 15.91 1.06 -14.21
C PHE A 35 15.93 -0.26 -14.99
N GLN A 36 16.57 -0.33 -16.15
CA GLN A 36 16.76 -1.59 -16.88
C GLN A 36 17.53 -2.63 -16.07
N TRP A 37 18.54 -2.19 -15.33
CA TRP A 37 19.30 -3.05 -14.43
C TRP A 37 18.47 -3.51 -13.22
N ALA A 38 17.64 -2.63 -12.69
CA ALA A 38 16.73 -2.97 -11.61
C ALA A 38 15.67 -4.00 -12.03
N GLU A 39 15.10 -3.86 -13.24
CA GLU A 39 14.20 -4.85 -13.85
C GLU A 39 14.89 -6.22 -14.01
N TYR A 40 16.15 -6.23 -14.44
CA TYR A 40 16.93 -7.45 -14.53
C TYR A 40 17.08 -8.17 -13.17
N CYS A 41 17.23 -7.42 -12.07
CA CYS A 41 17.29 -7.99 -10.71
C CYS A 41 15.97 -8.65 -10.30
N GLU A 42 14.83 -8.05 -10.63
CA GLU A 42 13.51 -8.61 -10.33
C GLU A 42 13.26 -9.91 -11.13
N GLN A 43 13.68 -9.92 -12.40
CA GLN A 43 13.68 -11.13 -13.24
C GLN A 43 14.61 -12.22 -12.70
N LEU A 44 15.75 -11.82 -12.13
CA LEU A 44 16.71 -12.74 -11.51
C LEU A 44 16.13 -13.34 -10.22
N HIS A 45 15.50 -12.52 -9.37
CA HIS A 45 14.80 -12.98 -8.17
C HIS A 45 13.68 -13.96 -8.53
N SER A 46 12.75 -13.58 -9.40
CA SER A 46 11.63 -14.44 -9.81
C SER A 46 12.08 -15.78 -10.41
N ARG A 47 13.19 -15.79 -11.15
CA ARG A 47 13.75 -17.01 -11.74
C ARG A 47 14.43 -17.94 -10.73
N PHE A 48 15.11 -17.40 -9.72
CA PHE A 48 15.97 -18.18 -8.83
C PHE A 48 15.46 -18.31 -7.39
N GLN A 49 14.33 -17.67 -7.03
CA GLN A 49 13.72 -17.77 -5.70
C GLN A 49 13.43 -19.22 -5.27
N CYS A 50 13.04 -20.09 -6.21
CA CYS A 50 12.74 -21.51 -5.96
C CYS A 50 13.94 -22.44 -6.13
N ASN A 51 15.14 -21.91 -6.45
CA ASN A 51 16.35 -22.72 -6.62
C ASN A 51 17.31 -22.51 -5.43
N PRO A 52 17.35 -23.42 -4.45
CA PRO A 52 18.06 -23.20 -3.19
C PRO A 52 19.58 -23.03 -3.36
N ALA A 53 20.19 -23.73 -4.31
CA ALA A 53 21.65 -23.66 -4.52
C ALA A 53 22.09 -22.34 -5.16
N VAL A 54 21.29 -21.81 -6.10
CA VAL A 54 21.58 -20.52 -6.73
C VAL A 54 21.21 -19.38 -5.78
N ARG A 55 20.10 -19.51 -5.04
CA ARG A 55 19.69 -18.56 -4.01
C ARG A 55 20.76 -18.37 -2.95
N SER A 56 21.31 -19.46 -2.38
CA SER A 56 22.37 -19.35 -1.37
C SER A 56 23.63 -18.66 -1.90
N ALA A 57 23.98 -18.89 -3.16
CA ALA A 57 25.12 -18.22 -3.80
C ALA A 57 24.86 -16.71 -4.01
N LEU A 58 23.62 -16.33 -4.36
CA LEU A 58 23.20 -14.93 -4.48
C LEU A 58 23.15 -14.23 -3.12
N GLU A 59 22.61 -14.87 -2.09
CA GLU A 59 22.56 -14.38 -0.71
C GLU A 59 23.97 -14.17 -0.13
N SER A 60 24.90 -15.09 -0.39
CA SER A 60 26.31 -14.93 0.02
C SER A 60 26.94 -13.71 -0.67
N ALA A 61 26.78 -13.57 -1.98
CA ALA A 61 27.34 -12.44 -2.73
C ALA A 61 26.69 -11.10 -2.36
N LEU A 62 25.40 -11.10 -2.03
CA LEU A 62 24.69 -9.94 -1.45
C LEU A 62 25.33 -9.55 -0.12
N SER A 63 25.51 -10.51 0.80
CA SER A 63 26.09 -10.24 2.10
C SER A 63 27.52 -9.68 1.99
N ASP A 64 28.36 -10.26 1.14
CA ASP A 64 29.74 -9.81 0.92
C ASP A 64 29.76 -8.39 0.31
N THR A 65 28.83 -8.09 -0.59
CA THR A 65 28.74 -6.77 -1.24
C THR A 65 28.18 -5.72 -0.31
N ASN A 66 27.13 -6.03 0.46
CA ASN A 66 26.59 -5.15 1.49
C ASN A 66 27.66 -4.80 2.53
N GLN A 67 28.47 -5.77 2.97
CA GLN A 67 29.56 -5.50 3.91
C GLN A 67 30.60 -4.54 3.33
N ARG A 68 31.00 -4.73 2.06
CA ARG A 68 31.92 -3.82 1.36
C ARG A 68 31.33 -2.43 1.17
N LEU A 69 30.05 -2.34 0.80
CA LEU A 69 29.35 -1.08 0.62
C LEU A 69 29.17 -0.34 1.94
N GLN A 70 28.85 -1.02 3.04
CA GLN A 70 28.76 -0.40 4.37
C GLN A 70 30.12 0.15 4.85
N GLN A 71 31.23 -0.51 4.50
CA GLN A 71 32.57 0.00 4.79
C GLN A 71 32.91 1.26 4.01
N ALA A 72 32.48 1.35 2.75
CA ALA A 72 32.74 2.49 1.87
C ALA A 72 31.73 3.65 2.06
N LEU A 73 30.48 3.32 2.34
CA LEU A 73 29.31 4.20 2.42
C LEU A 73 28.48 3.80 3.65
N PRO A 74 28.80 4.34 4.84
CA PRO A 74 28.14 3.95 6.09
C PRO A 74 26.64 4.26 6.14
N SER A 75 26.18 5.19 5.29
CA SER A 75 24.80 5.65 5.23
C SER A 75 23.88 4.74 4.39
N CYS A 76 24.43 3.77 3.67
CA CYS A 76 23.66 2.91 2.77
C CYS A 76 22.99 1.75 3.50
N SER A 77 21.69 1.60 3.29
CA SER A 77 20.94 0.45 3.78
C SER A 77 21.36 -0.84 3.06
N PRO A 78 21.60 -1.95 3.80
CA PRO A 78 21.92 -3.24 3.18
C PRO A 78 20.71 -3.79 2.43
N VAL A 79 20.93 -4.36 1.25
CA VAL A 79 19.85 -4.95 0.43
C VAL A 79 19.73 -6.45 0.68
N MET A 80 18.54 -6.90 1.05
CA MET A 80 18.21 -8.31 1.29
C MET A 80 17.77 -9.00 0.01
N PHE A 81 17.88 -10.35 -0.04
CA PHE A 81 17.48 -11.11 -1.23
C PHE A 81 16.00 -10.92 -1.59
N SER A 82 15.12 -10.83 -0.59
CA SER A 82 13.68 -10.55 -0.79
C SER A 82 13.41 -9.18 -1.42
N GLU A 83 14.29 -8.21 -1.19
CA GLU A 83 14.16 -6.85 -1.72
C GLU A 83 14.59 -6.75 -3.18
N LEU A 84 15.29 -7.77 -3.71
CA LEU A 84 15.59 -7.86 -5.14
C LEU A 84 14.32 -7.97 -6.00
N ALA A 85 13.22 -8.45 -5.43
CA ALA A 85 11.92 -8.49 -6.08
C ALA A 85 11.33 -7.08 -6.35
N GLN A 86 11.92 -6.04 -5.75
CA GLN A 86 11.44 -4.66 -5.78
C GLN A 86 12.58 -3.69 -6.11
N CYS A 87 13.59 -4.12 -6.86
CA CYS A 87 14.75 -3.28 -7.18
C CYS A 87 14.38 -1.99 -7.91
N GLN A 88 13.41 -2.02 -8.84
CA GLN A 88 13.01 -0.81 -9.58
C GLN A 88 12.40 0.22 -8.64
N HIS A 89 11.59 -0.28 -7.71
CA HIS A 89 10.99 0.49 -6.65
C HIS A 89 12.02 1.08 -5.69
N MET A 90 13.00 0.30 -5.24
CA MET A 90 14.09 0.81 -4.39
C MET A 90 14.85 1.94 -5.07
N LEU A 91 15.17 1.78 -6.36
CA LEU A 91 15.82 2.83 -7.15
C LEU A 91 14.95 4.08 -7.27
N LEU A 92 13.66 3.91 -7.50
CA LEU A 92 12.69 5.00 -7.57
C LEU A 92 12.65 5.78 -6.25
N ILE A 93 12.52 5.10 -5.11
CA ILE A 93 12.51 5.72 -3.79
C ILE A 93 13.79 6.51 -3.58
N HIS A 94 14.97 5.89 -3.78
CA HIS A 94 16.25 6.56 -3.57
C HIS A 94 16.35 7.85 -4.40
N LEU A 95 15.91 7.83 -5.65
CA LEU A 95 15.95 9.02 -6.51
C LEU A 95 14.94 10.10 -6.09
N LEU A 96 13.77 9.72 -5.59
CA LEU A 96 12.76 10.66 -5.10
C LEU A 96 13.13 11.25 -3.72
N THR A 97 13.77 10.48 -2.85
CA THR A 97 14.17 10.92 -1.51
C THR A 97 15.50 11.66 -1.48
N ASN A 98 16.40 11.38 -2.43
CA ASN A 98 17.71 11.99 -2.46
C ASN A 98 17.64 13.47 -2.89
N PRO A 99 18.07 14.42 -2.03
CA PRO A 99 18.04 15.85 -2.35
C PRO A 99 18.94 16.21 -3.54
N SER A 100 20.03 15.46 -3.72
CA SER A 100 21.05 15.67 -4.76
C SER A 100 20.63 15.11 -6.12
N ALA A 101 19.50 14.41 -6.22
CA ALA A 101 18.99 13.88 -7.49
C ALA A 101 18.59 15.00 -8.47
N PRO A 102 19.16 15.03 -9.69
CA PRO A 102 18.92 16.09 -10.68
C PRO A 102 17.47 16.15 -11.13
N ASN A 103 16.96 17.36 -11.36
CA ASN A 103 15.60 17.56 -11.87
C ASN A 103 15.41 17.00 -13.29
N SER A 104 16.48 16.78 -14.05
CA SER A 104 16.48 16.11 -15.37
C SER A 104 16.12 14.62 -15.29
N VAL A 105 16.27 14.01 -14.11
CA VAL A 105 16.01 12.59 -13.88
C VAL A 105 14.55 12.33 -13.53
N ILE A 106 13.88 13.27 -12.88
CA ILE A 106 12.48 13.14 -12.41
C ILE A 106 11.49 12.85 -13.57
N PRO A 107 11.59 13.47 -14.77
CA PRO A 107 10.76 13.11 -15.93
C PRO A 107 10.80 11.64 -16.34
N ILE A 108 11.92 10.96 -16.06
CA ILE A 108 12.15 9.55 -16.39
C ILE A 108 11.43 8.66 -15.40
N LEU A 109 11.31 9.11 -14.16
CA LEU A 109 10.53 8.45 -13.13
C LEU A 109 9.04 8.46 -13.52
N PHE A 110 8.54 9.55 -14.11
CA PHE A 110 7.15 9.68 -14.53
C PHE A 110 7.02 9.79 -16.06
N PRO A 111 7.25 8.72 -16.83
CA PRO A 111 7.19 8.80 -18.28
C PRO A 111 5.82 9.31 -18.75
N ASP A 112 5.80 10.23 -19.73
CA ASP A 112 4.60 10.59 -20.47
C ASP A 112 4.72 10.02 -21.88
N PRO A 113 3.83 9.09 -22.30
CA PRO A 113 3.90 8.49 -23.63
C PRO A 113 3.74 9.50 -24.76
N LYS A 114 3.12 10.66 -24.53
CA LYS A 114 2.98 11.73 -25.55
C LYS A 114 4.25 12.55 -25.74
N THR A 115 5.15 12.50 -24.76
CA THR A 115 6.37 13.30 -24.67
C THR A 115 7.63 12.48 -24.97
N ALA A 116 7.52 11.17 -25.10
CA ALA A 116 8.63 10.30 -25.47
C ALA A 116 9.27 10.66 -26.84
N ALA A 117 8.55 11.43 -27.68
CA ALA A 117 9.01 11.85 -29.01
C ALA A 117 9.40 13.33 -29.13
N GLN A 118 9.17 14.17 -28.11
CA GLN A 118 9.51 15.60 -28.15
C GLN A 118 10.02 16.04 -26.79
N ASP A 119 11.16 16.74 -26.77
CA ASP A 119 11.71 17.44 -25.60
C ASP A 119 10.78 18.57 -25.13
N SER A 120 9.56 18.26 -24.71
CA SER A 120 8.72 19.24 -24.05
C SER A 120 9.29 19.42 -22.65
N GLN A 121 9.76 20.64 -22.36
CA GLN A 121 10.09 21.10 -21.01
C GLN A 121 9.00 20.66 -20.04
N PHE A 122 9.30 19.64 -19.24
CA PHE A 122 8.49 19.34 -18.08
C PHE A 122 8.40 20.60 -17.22
N ASP A 123 7.21 20.94 -16.75
CA ASP A 123 7.04 22.03 -15.79
C ASP A 123 7.81 21.67 -14.51
N GLN A 124 8.93 22.35 -14.28
CA GLN A 124 9.81 22.12 -13.13
C GLN A 124 9.05 22.21 -11.81
N ASN A 125 7.98 23.01 -11.76
CA ASN A 125 7.12 23.13 -10.58
C ASN A 125 6.35 21.84 -10.28
N SER A 126 5.82 21.18 -11.31
CA SER A 126 5.13 19.88 -11.15
C SER A 126 6.06 18.78 -10.63
N LEU A 127 7.33 18.78 -11.08
CA LEU A 127 8.35 17.82 -10.68
C LEU A 127 8.81 18.04 -9.23
N ILE A 128 9.07 19.29 -8.84
CA ILE A 128 9.40 19.66 -7.46
C ILE A 128 8.23 19.34 -6.53
N THR A 129 6.99 19.56 -6.98
CA THR A 129 5.77 19.21 -6.23
C THR A 129 5.66 17.70 -6.03
N CYS A 130 5.93 16.88 -7.06
CA CYS A 130 5.93 15.42 -6.91
C CYS A 130 7.00 14.93 -5.93
N LYS A 131 8.23 15.44 -6.06
CA LYS A 131 9.35 15.07 -5.18
C LYS A 131 9.10 15.48 -3.72
N SER A 132 8.58 16.69 -3.50
CA SER A 132 8.24 17.17 -2.15
C SER A 132 7.03 16.45 -1.55
N ALA A 133 6.00 16.16 -2.35
CA ALA A 133 4.85 15.37 -1.93
C ALA A 133 5.28 13.95 -1.52
N PHE A 134 6.09 13.27 -2.33
CA PHE A 134 6.60 11.93 -2.02
C PHE A 134 7.39 11.91 -0.71
N ASN A 135 8.30 12.86 -0.51
CA ASN A 135 9.06 13.00 0.74
C ASN A 135 8.17 13.28 1.95
N LEU A 136 7.08 14.04 1.79
CA LEU A 136 6.13 14.29 2.87
C LEU A 136 5.29 13.04 3.18
N LEU A 137 4.96 12.24 2.17
CA LEU A 137 4.19 11.01 2.30
C LEU A 137 4.98 9.90 3.01
N CYS A 138 6.27 9.78 2.74
CA CYS A 138 7.13 8.75 3.33
C CYS A 138 7.58 9.06 4.76
N ARG A 139 7.41 10.29 5.26
CA ARG A 139 7.73 10.64 6.66
C ARG A 139 6.75 9.99 7.62
N THR A 140 7.18 9.14 8.54
CA THR A 140 6.28 8.64 9.60
C THR A 140 5.87 9.76 10.56
N SER A 141 4.58 9.88 10.85
CA SER A 141 4.08 10.78 11.91
C SER A 141 3.85 9.99 13.20
N ASP A 142 4.15 10.59 14.35
CA ASP A 142 3.89 9.99 15.64
C ASP A 142 2.40 10.08 15.98
N ARG A 143 1.74 8.91 15.98
CA ARG A 143 0.32 8.77 16.31
C ARG A 143 0.09 9.17 17.76
N THR A 144 -0.51 10.34 17.99
CA THR A 144 -1.19 10.66 19.25
C THR A 144 -2.66 10.28 19.09
N SER A 145 -3.14 9.38 19.95
CA SER A 145 -4.46 8.76 19.85
C SER A 145 -5.59 9.77 20.00
N TYR A 146 -6.22 10.16 18.89
CA TYR A 146 -7.49 10.88 18.86
C TYR A 146 -8.44 10.23 17.86
N ALA A 147 -9.75 10.32 18.14
CA ALA A 147 -10.80 9.76 17.29
C ALA A 147 -10.99 10.63 16.03
N GLY A 148 -10.33 10.25 14.93
CA GLY A 148 -10.47 10.91 13.63
C GLY A 148 -9.16 10.94 12.85
N LEU A 149 -9.25 11.35 11.57
CA LEU A 149 -8.06 11.61 10.75
C LEU A 149 -7.34 12.85 11.30
N HIS A 150 -6.04 12.72 11.58
CA HIS A 150 -5.21 13.86 11.93
C HIS A 150 -5.17 14.86 10.76
N VAL A 151 -5.10 16.17 11.04
CA VAL A 151 -5.03 17.22 10.00
C VAL A 151 -3.88 16.93 9.02
N GLU A 152 -2.76 16.44 9.53
CA GLU A 152 -1.63 16.03 8.71
C GLU A 152 -1.97 14.86 7.77
N ALA A 153 -2.70 13.85 8.24
CA ALA A 153 -3.14 12.72 7.41
C ALA A 153 -4.08 13.19 6.29
N VAL A 154 -4.96 14.16 6.57
CA VAL A 154 -5.82 14.79 5.55
C VAL A 154 -5.01 15.53 4.49
N VAL A 155 -4.05 16.36 4.90
CA VAL A 155 -3.17 17.11 3.98
C VAL A 155 -2.35 16.15 3.12
N ARG A 156 -1.76 15.13 3.74
CA ARG A 156 -1.00 14.08 3.05
C ARG A 156 -1.89 13.26 2.12
N GLY A 157 -3.10 12.90 2.54
CA GLY A 157 -4.05 12.18 1.70
C GLY A 157 -4.44 12.98 0.45
N LYS A 158 -4.62 14.30 0.58
CA LYS A 158 -4.83 15.19 -0.56
C LYS A 158 -3.61 15.26 -1.48
N LEU A 159 -2.40 15.30 -0.91
CA LEU A 159 -1.15 15.26 -1.69
C LEU A 159 -0.99 13.94 -2.44
N LEU A 160 -1.28 12.81 -1.79
CA LEU A 160 -1.32 11.49 -2.43
C LEU A 160 -2.34 11.46 -3.56
N GLY A 161 -3.54 12.00 -3.31
CA GLY A 161 -4.58 12.09 -4.32
C GLY A 161 -4.14 12.88 -5.55
N ASN A 162 -3.57 14.07 -5.34
CA ASN A 162 -3.04 14.91 -6.41
C ASN A 162 -1.89 14.25 -7.17
N LEU A 163 -0.98 13.58 -6.45
CA LEU A 163 0.14 12.85 -7.03
C LEU A 163 -0.38 11.73 -7.93
N LEU A 164 -1.27 10.88 -7.43
CA LEU A 164 -1.87 9.80 -8.21
C LEU A 164 -2.67 10.34 -9.39
N ASN A 165 -3.44 11.42 -9.22
CA ASN A 165 -4.17 12.03 -10.32
C ASN A 165 -3.21 12.51 -11.44
N SER A 166 -2.10 13.14 -11.05
CA SER A 166 -1.08 13.60 -12.00
C SER A 166 -0.42 12.45 -12.77
N VAL A 167 -0.25 11.29 -12.11
CA VAL A 167 0.32 10.08 -12.71
C VAL A 167 -0.69 9.38 -13.61
N LEU A 168 -1.91 9.13 -13.12
CA LEU A 168 -2.98 8.39 -13.80
C LEU A 168 -3.59 9.18 -14.96
N SER A 169 -3.48 10.51 -14.97
CA SER A 169 -3.85 11.33 -16.13
C SER A 169 -3.02 11.03 -17.39
N ARG A 170 -1.91 10.30 -17.24
CA ARG A 170 -1.02 9.87 -18.32
C ARG A 170 -1.31 8.40 -18.65
N THR A 171 -1.60 8.13 -19.91
CA THR A 171 -1.99 6.78 -20.37
C THR A 171 -0.88 5.77 -20.14
N GLY A 172 -1.17 4.60 -19.56
CA GLY A 172 -0.19 3.52 -19.40
C GLY A 172 0.71 3.63 -18.16
N ASN A 173 0.42 4.57 -17.25
CA ASN A 173 1.18 4.74 -16.00
C ASN A 173 0.56 4.01 -14.80
N ASP A 174 -0.39 3.10 -15.03
CA ASP A 174 -1.08 2.36 -13.98
C ASP A 174 -0.10 1.48 -13.18
N GLU A 175 0.82 0.80 -13.84
CA GLU A 175 1.86 -0.01 -13.19
C GLU A 175 2.78 0.86 -12.34
N TYR A 176 3.17 2.02 -12.86
CA TYR A 176 3.99 2.97 -12.13
C TYR A 176 3.27 3.57 -10.90
N ALA A 177 1.98 3.88 -11.02
CA ALA A 177 1.17 4.33 -9.89
C ALA A 177 1.03 3.25 -8.81
N ARG A 178 0.98 1.96 -9.19
CA ARG A 178 1.04 0.83 -8.23
C ARG A 178 2.40 0.79 -7.54
N THR A 179 3.49 0.85 -8.31
CA THR A 179 4.85 0.86 -7.76
C THR A 179 5.06 1.99 -6.77
N LEU A 180 4.48 3.17 -7.03
CA LEU A 180 4.54 4.32 -6.13
C LEU A 180 3.77 4.08 -4.82
N LEU A 181 2.59 3.45 -4.88
CA LEU A 181 1.85 3.08 -3.67
C LEU A 181 2.57 2.01 -2.86
N ASP A 182 3.16 1.02 -3.53
CA ASP A 182 4.01 0.02 -2.91
C ASP A 182 5.17 0.73 -2.19
N SER A 183 5.78 1.74 -2.84
CA SER A 183 6.93 2.49 -2.30
C SER A 183 6.59 3.20 -1.02
N ILE A 184 5.43 3.86 -1.01
CA ILE A 184 4.95 4.53 0.18
C ILE A 184 4.69 3.51 1.28
N LEU A 185 4.04 2.37 0.97
CA LEU A 185 3.75 1.32 1.95
C LEU A 185 5.03 0.73 2.58
N HIS A 186 6.04 0.45 1.76
CA HIS A 186 7.30 -0.16 2.19
C HIS A 186 8.17 0.79 3.01
N ASP A 187 8.30 2.06 2.61
CA ASP A 187 9.15 3.06 3.26
C ASP A 187 8.58 3.60 4.60
N SER A 188 7.43 3.07 5.03
CA SER A 188 6.74 3.46 6.27
C SER A 188 7.47 3.13 7.58
N ALA A 189 8.75 2.75 7.52
CA ALA A 189 9.63 2.40 8.64
C ALA A 189 8.97 1.45 9.68
N GLY A 190 8.10 0.54 9.21
CA GLY A 190 7.39 -0.42 10.06
C GLY A 190 6.17 0.13 10.81
N LYS A 191 5.69 1.36 10.51
CA LYS A 191 4.45 1.94 11.06
C LYS A 191 3.38 2.17 9.97
N PRO A 192 2.84 1.10 9.35
CA PRO A 192 1.87 1.22 8.25
C PRO A 192 0.54 1.86 8.67
N GLU A 193 0.22 1.89 9.97
CA GLU A 193 -1.00 2.52 10.49
C GLU A 193 -1.10 4.01 10.13
N SER A 194 0.03 4.72 10.14
CA SER A 194 0.07 6.14 9.79
C SER A 194 -0.23 6.39 8.31
N LEU A 195 0.07 5.42 7.45
CA LEU A 195 -0.25 5.46 6.02
C LEU A 195 -1.69 5.07 5.74
N TYR A 196 -2.27 4.14 6.50
CA TYR A 196 -3.67 3.80 6.33
C TYR A 196 -4.59 5.00 6.58
N ASP A 197 -4.24 5.89 7.51
CA ASP A 197 -4.93 7.17 7.70
C ASP A 197 -4.75 8.11 6.48
N VAL A 198 -3.57 8.15 5.87
CA VAL A 198 -3.30 8.92 4.64
C VAL A 198 -4.09 8.37 3.44
N ILE A 199 -4.15 7.05 3.30
CA ILE A 199 -4.93 6.35 2.27
C ILE A 199 -6.43 6.61 2.49
N ALA A 200 -6.91 6.50 3.71
CA ALA A 200 -8.29 6.82 4.05
C ALA A 200 -8.64 8.28 3.74
N ALA A 201 -7.74 9.21 4.04
CA ALA A 201 -7.89 10.61 3.66
C ALA A 201 -7.93 10.82 2.14
N ALA A 202 -7.12 10.09 1.38
CA ALA A 202 -7.13 10.14 -0.08
C ALA A 202 -8.45 9.60 -0.66
N LEU A 203 -8.98 8.51 -0.08
CA LEU A 203 -10.30 7.95 -0.44
C LEU A 203 -11.46 8.91 -0.13
N LEU A 204 -11.32 9.75 0.89
CA LEU A 204 -12.30 10.76 1.31
C LEU A 204 -12.09 12.13 0.66
N SER A 205 -11.05 12.28 -0.18
CA SER A 205 -10.77 13.57 -0.81
C SER A 205 -11.95 13.92 -1.72
N PRO A 206 -12.55 15.11 -1.56
CA PRO A 206 -13.65 15.53 -2.42
C PRO A 206 -13.11 15.71 -3.84
N ASP A 207 -13.61 14.93 -4.78
CA ASP A 207 -13.40 15.15 -6.21
C ASP A 207 -14.69 15.73 -6.81
N ASP A 208 -14.54 16.66 -7.75
CA ASP A 208 -15.63 17.31 -8.49
C ASP A 208 -16.41 16.26 -9.33
N GLU A 209 -17.36 15.61 -8.66
CA GLU A 209 -18.56 14.87 -9.08
C GLU A 209 -18.54 13.90 -10.29
N THR A 210 -17.50 13.80 -11.11
CA THR A 210 -17.65 13.09 -12.40
C THR A 210 -16.53 12.17 -12.85
N ASN A 211 -15.35 12.10 -12.21
CA ASN A 211 -14.35 11.05 -12.51
C ASN A 211 -13.37 10.84 -11.36
N SER A 212 -13.76 10.10 -10.32
CA SER A 212 -12.88 9.73 -9.21
C SER A 212 -11.98 8.55 -9.59
N VAL A 213 -11.07 8.74 -10.54
CA VAL A 213 -10.10 7.71 -11.00
C VAL A 213 -9.20 7.27 -9.84
N VAL A 214 -8.83 8.22 -8.96
CA VAL A 214 -7.89 7.96 -7.87
C VAL A 214 -8.47 7.07 -6.77
N PRO A 215 -9.65 7.32 -6.18
CA PRO A 215 -10.23 6.40 -5.20
C PRO A 215 -10.44 4.99 -5.74
N HIS A 216 -10.87 4.87 -7.00
CA HIS A 216 -11.05 3.58 -7.66
C HIS A 216 -9.71 2.83 -7.80
N PHE A 217 -8.67 3.52 -8.24
CA PHE A 217 -7.32 2.95 -8.39
C PHE A 217 -6.73 2.50 -7.05
N ILE A 218 -6.85 3.33 -6.00
CA ILE A 218 -6.40 2.98 -4.64
C ILE A 218 -7.13 1.73 -4.14
N LEU A 219 -8.44 1.63 -4.37
CA LEU A 219 -9.24 0.46 -3.97
C LEU A 219 -8.81 -0.81 -4.70
N ALA A 220 -8.63 -0.74 -6.01
CA ALA A 220 -8.14 -1.86 -6.80
C ALA A 220 -6.77 -2.33 -6.29
N TRP A 221 -5.85 -1.39 -6.07
CA TRP A 221 -4.53 -1.70 -5.51
C TRP A 221 -4.60 -2.35 -4.12
N LEU A 222 -5.46 -1.85 -3.21
CA LEU A 222 -5.67 -2.43 -1.88
C LEU A 222 -6.22 -3.86 -1.92
N GLN A 223 -6.99 -4.20 -2.95
CA GLN A 223 -7.58 -5.53 -3.15
C GLN A 223 -6.60 -6.51 -3.82
N GLU A 224 -5.73 -6.02 -4.70
CA GLU A 224 -4.67 -6.81 -5.34
C GLU A 224 -3.61 -7.26 -4.32
N HIS A 225 -3.39 -6.47 -3.26
CA HIS A 225 -2.40 -6.78 -2.22
C HIS A 225 -3.00 -7.61 -1.08
N ASP A 226 -2.51 -8.85 -0.94
CA ASP A 226 -3.00 -9.82 0.04
C ASP A 226 -3.07 -9.23 1.46
N GLY A 227 -4.29 -9.14 1.98
CA GLY A 227 -4.57 -8.69 3.33
C GLY A 227 -4.39 -7.19 3.58
N CYS A 228 -3.97 -6.37 2.61
CA CYS A 228 -3.77 -4.94 2.81
C CYS A 228 -5.08 -4.20 3.13
N LEU A 229 -6.15 -4.49 2.40
CA LEU A 229 -7.47 -3.93 2.71
C LEU A 229 -7.95 -4.34 4.11
N SER A 230 -7.73 -5.60 4.51
CA SER A 230 -8.09 -6.10 5.85
C SER A 230 -7.32 -5.37 6.95
N LYS A 231 -6.00 -5.18 6.76
CA LYS A 231 -5.12 -4.44 7.68
C LYS A 231 -5.54 -2.97 7.81
N LEU A 232 -5.86 -2.32 6.69
CA LEU A 232 -6.42 -0.97 6.67
C LEU A 232 -7.74 -0.90 7.46
N CYS A 233 -8.71 -1.78 7.18
CA CYS A 233 -9.99 -1.80 7.90
C CYS A 233 -9.83 -2.10 9.40
N LYS A 234 -8.78 -2.84 9.79
CA LYS A 234 -8.44 -3.13 11.18
C LYS A 234 -7.82 -1.92 11.89
N SER A 235 -6.91 -1.20 11.21
CA SER A 235 -6.22 -0.03 11.78
C SER A 235 -7.13 1.19 11.90
N LEU A 236 -8.04 1.38 10.95
CA LEU A 236 -8.96 2.51 10.94
C LEU A 236 -10.06 2.38 12.01
N SER A 237 -10.58 3.52 12.45
CA SER A 237 -11.74 3.54 13.33
C SER A 237 -13.02 3.08 12.58
N PRO A 238 -13.95 2.38 13.26
CA PRO A 238 -15.18 1.93 12.63
C PRO A 238 -16.02 3.08 12.04
N GLY A 239 -16.04 4.23 12.72
CA GLY A 239 -16.66 5.45 12.22
C GLY A 239 -16.07 5.93 10.90
N LEU A 240 -14.74 5.87 10.73
CA LEU A 240 -14.10 6.28 9.48
C LEU A 240 -14.43 5.33 8.32
N CYS A 241 -14.38 4.01 8.54
CA CYS A 241 -14.81 3.03 7.55
C CYS A 241 -16.28 3.25 7.13
N THR A 242 -17.12 3.68 8.07
CA THR A 242 -18.52 4.03 7.82
C THR A 242 -18.65 5.28 6.94
N VAL A 243 -17.85 6.33 7.20
CA VAL A 243 -17.84 7.53 6.35
C VAL A 243 -17.41 7.20 4.92
N ILE A 244 -16.33 6.42 4.75
CA ILE A 244 -15.85 6.00 3.42
C ILE A 244 -16.91 5.16 2.71
N SER A 245 -17.56 4.22 3.42
CA SER A 245 -18.62 3.38 2.86
C SER A 245 -19.86 4.16 2.40
N ARG A 246 -20.11 5.34 3.01
CA ARG A 246 -21.19 6.23 2.58
C ARG A 246 -20.84 6.97 1.29
N GLN A 247 -19.58 7.32 1.10
CA GLN A 247 -19.10 8.07 -0.06
C GLN A 247 -18.73 7.19 -1.26
N SER A 248 -18.28 5.96 -1.02
CA SER A 248 -17.86 5.02 -2.06
C SER A 248 -18.60 3.69 -1.94
N ARG A 249 -19.42 3.38 -2.96
CA ARG A 249 -20.12 2.09 -3.07
C ARG A 249 -19.13 0.92 -3.24
N GLU A 250 -18.04 1.15 -3.95
CA GLU A 250 -16.98 0.17 -4.18
C GLU A 250 -16.27 -0.18 -2.87
N PHE A 251 -15.89 0.84 -2.09
CA PHE A 251 -15.31 0.61 -0.76
C PHE A 251 -16.29 -0.13 0.15
N LYS A 252 -17.58 0.25 0.14
CA LYS A 252 -18.62 -0.44 0.93
C LYS A 252 -18.64 -1.94 0.61
N GLN A 253 -18.64 -2.31 -0.67
CA GLN A 253 -18.64 -3.71 -1.09
C GLN A 253 -17.37 -4.43 -0.64
N ALA A 254 -16.20 -3.81 -0.84
CA ALA A 254 -14.91 -4.35 -0.43
C ALA A 254 -14.85 -4.55 1.10
N TYR A 255 -15.32 -3.56 1.87
CA TYR A 255 -15.36 -3.61 3.33
C TYR A 255 -16.29 -4.72 3.83
N TRP A 256 -17.47 -4.89 3.22
CA TRP A 256 -18.34 -6.04 3.50
C TRP A 256 -17.66 -7.39 3.25
N GLY A 257 -16.87 -7.51 2.18
CA GLY A 257 -16.05 -8.68 1.92
C GLY A 257 -15.07 -8.96 3.08
N VAL A 258 -14.41 -7.91 3.59
CA VAL A 258 -13.53 -8.02 4.77
C VAL A 258 -14.29 -8.46 6.02
N LEU A 259 -15.47 -7.88 6.30
CA LEU A 259 -16.27 -8.27 7.48
C LEU A 259 -16.76 -9.72 7.39
N LYS A 260 -17.15 -10.18 6.19
CA LYS A 260 -17.50 -11.60 5.94
C LYS A 260 -16.29 -12.51 6.15
N GLN A 261 -15.11 -12.09 5.72
CA GLN A 261 -13.87 -12.84 5.95
C GLN A 261 -13.48 -12.87 7.43
N TRP A 262 -13.67 -11.78 8.18
CA TRP A 262 -13.43 -11.81 9.63
C TRP A 262 -14.40 -12.74 10.35
N ALA A 263 -15.67 -12.75 9.92
CA ALA A 263 -16.69 -13.63 10.45
C ALA A 263 -16.39 -15.11 10.19
N SER A 264 -15.83 -15.46 9.02
CA SER A 264 -15.47 -16.86 8.71
C SER A 264 -14.23 -17.36 9.48
N CYS A 265 -13.41 -16.46 10.00
CA CYS A 265 -12.27 -16.77 10.87
C CYS A 265 -12.65 -16.86 12.37
N LEU A 266 -13.94 -16.92 12.69
CA LEU A 266 -14.44 -17.06 14.05
C LEU A 266 -15.16 -18.41 14.19
N GLU A 267 -14.81 -19.17 15.22
CA GLU A 267 -15.48 -20.42 15.59
C GLU A 267 -16.14 -20.28 16.96
N PHE A 268 -17.26 -20.98 17.16
CA PHE A 268 -17.95 -20.92 18.44
C PHE A 268 -17.35 -21.91 19.43
N ASP A 269 -16.73 -21.39 20.49
CA ASP A 269 -16.31 -22.18 21.63
C ASP A 269 -17.51 -22.50 22.52
N VAL A 270 -17.90 -23.77 22.55
CA VAL A 270 -19.05 -24.26 23.32
C VAL A 270 -18.81 -24.17 24.84
N LEU A 271 -17.55 -24.27 25.29
CA LEU A 271 -17.21 -24.23 26.70
C LEU A 271 -17.29 -22.81 27.25
N GLU A 272 -16.75 -21.85 26.52
CA GLU A 272 -16.77 -20.43 26.89
C GLU A 272 -18.07 -19.73 26.47
N GLY A 273 -18.82 -20.32 25.53
CA GLY A 273 -20.05 -19.74 24.96
C GLY A 273 -19.78 -18.50 24.12
N LEU A 274 -18.60 -18.41 23.49
CA LEU A 274 -18.10 -17.23 22.79
C LEU A 274 -17.55 -17.59 21.41
N TRP A 275 -17.65 -16.64 20.48
CA TRP A 275 -16.96 -16.72 19.19
C TRP A 275 -15.47 -16.37 19.36
N VAL A 276 -14.61 -17.34 19.14
CA VAL A 276 -13.15 -17.23 19.29
C VAL A 276 -12.46 -17.23 17.91
N PRO A 277 -11.39 -16.44 17.73
CA PRO A 277 -10.63 -16.41 16.48
C PRO A 277 -9.88 -17.72 16.25
N THR A 278 -9.81 -18.16 14.99
CA THR A 278 -9.04 -19.35 14.57
C THR A 278 -7.68 -19.02 13.95
N SER A 279 -7.37 -17.74 13.74
CA SER A 279 -6.16 -17.27 13.06
C SER A 279 -5.18 -16.52 13.97
N ASP A 280 -3.91 -16.51 13.55
CA ASP A 280 -2.79 -15.86 14.26
C ASP A 280 -2.86 -14.32 14.31
N GLU A 281 -3.65 -13.68 13.42
CA GLU A 281 -3.94 -12.23 13.47
C GLU A 281 -5.39 -11.95 13.91
N PRO A 282 -5.77 -12.28 15.15
CA PRO A 282 -7.18 -12.44 15.53
C PRO A 282 -7.97 -11.13 15.44
N VAL A 283 -9.14 -11.19 14.82
CA VAL A 283 -10.22 -10.22 14.97
C VAL A 283 -11.26 -10.86 15.89
N THR A 284 -11.60 -10.20 16.98
CA THR A 284 -12.58 -10.74 17.94
C THR A 284 -14.00 -10.46 17.49
N PHE A 285 -14.95 -11.25 18.01
CA PHE A 285 -16.37 -11.01 17.82
C PHE A 285 -16.80 -9.58 18.20
N ILE A 286 -16.21 -9.03 19.27
CA ILE A 286 -16.48 -7.65 19.71
C ILE A 286 -16.09 -6.65 18.63
N ILE A 287 -14.88 -6.76 18.06
CA ILE A 287 -14.40 -5.88 16.99
C ILE A 287 -15.33 -5.95 15.78
N LEU A 288 -15.75 -7.15 15.38
CA LEU A 288 -16.69 -7.36 14.28
C LEU A 288 -18.05 -6.67 14.58
N THR A 289 -18.59 -6.85 15.78
CA THR A 289 -19.87 -6.24 16.16
C THR A 289 -19.78 -4.71 16.26
N ASP A 290 -18.66 -4.15 16.73
CA ASP A 290 -18.45 -2.70 16.77
C ASP A 290 -18.40 -2.11 15.35
N ARG A 291 -17.86 -2.83 14.37
CA ARG A 291 -17.91 -2.42 12.96
C ARG A 291 -19.34 -2.28 12.45
N PHE A 292 -20.17 -3.28 12.68
CA PHE A 292 -21.58 -3.23 12.28
C PHE A 292 -22.38 -2.22 13.06
N LYS A 293 -22.07 -2.02 14.34
CA LYS A 293 -22.69 -1.00 15.17
C LYS A 293 -22.55 0.38 14.53
N ASP A 294 -21.35 0.79 14.11
CA ASP A 294 -21.16 2.10 13.49
C ASP A 294 -21.85 2.20 12.11
N LEU A 295 -21.84 1.12 11.31
CA LEU A 295 -22.61 1.07 10.05
C LEU A 295 -24.12 1.29 10.29
N LEU A 296 -24.68 0.74 11.38
CA LEU A 296 -26.10 0.91 11.72
C LEU A 296 -26.42 2.29 12.31
N HIS A 297 -25.47 2.91 13.03
CA HIS A 297 -25.61 4.28 13.53
C HIS A 297 -25.40 5.35 12.45
N SER A 298 -25.03 4.95 11.22
CA SER A 298 -24.73 5.85 10.11
C SER A 298 -25.94 6.55 9.48
N GLY A 299 -27.16 6.15 9.84
CA GLY A 299 -28.40 6.67 9.25
C GLY A 299 -28.70 6.13 7.83
N PRO A 300 -29.87 6.45 7.24
CA PRO A 300 -30.21 6.03 5.88
C PRO A 300 -29.32 6.68 4.81
N PRO A 301 -29.02 6.00 3.68
CA PRO A 301 -29.48 4.65 3.30
C PRO A 301 -28.61 3.51 3.85
N LEU A 302 -27.38 3.81 4.30
CA LEU A 302 -26.39 2.80 4.67
C LEU A 302 -26.86 1.89 5.83
N LYS A 303 -27.62 2.45 6.78
CA LYS A 303 -28.27 1.67 7.84
C LYS A 303 -29.21 0.58 7.28
N GLU A 304 -30.14 0.96 6.41
CA GLU A 304 -31.18 0.06 5.88
C GLU A 304 -30.57 -1.05 5.01
N GLU A 305 -29.58 -0.68 4.20
CA GLU A 305 -28.80 -1.64 3.42
C GLU A 305 -28.05 -2.62 4.33
N THR A 306 -27.46 -2.13 5.43
CA THR A 306 -26.73 -2.97 6.39
C THR A 306 -27.66 -3.96 7.10
N GLU A 307 -28.84 -3.51 7.54
CA GLU A 307 -29.84 -4.39 8.13
C GLU A 307 -30.33 -5.46 7.15
N THR A 308 -30.55 -5.07 5.89
CA THR A 308 -31.02 -5.98 4.84
C THR A 308 -29.98 -7.05 4.50
N GLU A 309 -28.71 -6.66 4.39
CA GLU A 309 -27.60 -7.57 4.11
C GLU A 309 -27.39 -8.57 5.28
N LEU A 310 -27.39 -8.10 6.54
CA LEU A 310 -27.29 -8.98 7.71
C LEU A 310 -28.42 -10.01 7.75
N LYS A 311 -29.68 -9.59 7.51
CA LYS A 311 -30.84 -10.48 7.44
C LYS A 311 -30.71 -11.50 6.30
N THR A 312 -30.08 -11.10 5.20
CA THR A 312 -29.84 -11.99 4.04
C THR A 312 -28.80 -13.04 4.38
N LEU A 313 -27.66 -12.66 4.98
CA LEU A 313 -26.63 -13.59 5.44
C LEU A 313 -27.15 -14.60 6.45
N LYS A 314 -27.98 -14.17 7.41
CA LYS A 314 -28.64 -15.07 8.35
C LYS A 314 -29.50 -16.11 7.60
N ARG A 315 -30.28 -15.67 6.62
CA ARG A 315 -31.15 -16.54 5.82
C ARG A 315 -30.36 -17.55 5.00
N GLU A 316 -29.29 -17.10 4.35
CA GLU A 316 -28.38 -17.95 3.57
C GLU A 316 -27.69 -19.00 4.44
N ALA A 317 -27.37 -18.65 5.68
CA ALA A 317 -26.81 -19.57 6.67
C ALA A 317 -27.82 -20.53 7.31
N GLY A 318 -29.09 -20.55 6.86
CA GLY A 318 -30.12 -21.47 7.35
C GLY A 318 -31.13 -20.89 8.35
N ASP A 319 -31.12 -19.57 8.56
CA ASP A 319 -32.06 -18.82 9.42
C ASP A 319 -32.19 -19.36 10.84
N PHE A 320 -31.07 -19.84 11.41
CA PHE A 320 -31.03 -20.32 12.77
C PHE A 320 -31.34 -19.21 13.78
N ASN A 321 -32.10 -19.54 14.82
CA ASN A 321 -32.43 -18.63 15.93
C ASN A 321 -31.69 -18.98 17.23
N VAL A 322 -30.88 -20.04 17.21
CA VAL A 322 -30.14 -20.55 18.37
C VAL A 322 -28.73 -19.97 18.33
N LYS A 323 -28.25 -19.52 19.50
CA LYS A 323 -26.89 -18.97 19.64
C LYS A 323 -25.81 -20.01 19.39
N GLY A 324 -24.67 -19.55 18.85
CA GLY A 324 -23.49 -20.37 18.62
C GLY A 324 -23.54 -21.31 17.42
N ILE A 325 -24.64 -21.31 16.65
CA ILE A 325 -24.74 -22.08 15.39
C ILE A 325 -24.34 -21.23 14.19
N CYS A 326 -24.80 -19.98 14.16
CA CYS A 326 -24.56 -19.06 13.06
C CYS A 326 -24.08 -17.72 13.62
N ILE A 327 -22.91 -17.29 13.18
CA ILE A 327 -22.33 -16.02 13.64
C ILE A 327 -23.22 -14.83 13.29
N TRP A 328 -23.89 -14.84 12.14
CA TRP A 328 -24.78 -13.76 11.72
C TRP A 328 -26.00 -13.64 12.63
N THR A 329 -26.54 -14.76 13.12
CA THR A 329 -27.59 -14.77 14.14
C THR A 329 -27.11 -14.08 15.42
N ASP A 330 -25.90 -14.41 15.88
CA ASP A 330 -25.37 -13.86 17.12
C ASP A 330 -25.00 -12.38 16.99
N VAL A 331 -24.48 -11.95 15.83
CA VAL A 331 -24.26 -10.53 15.49
C VAL A 331 -25.58 -9.77 15.54
N ILE A 332 -26.64 -10.28 14.90
CA ILE A 332 -27.98 -9.65 14.90
C ILE A 332 -28.52 -9.54 16.34
N ILE A 333 -28.40 -10.60 17.13
CA ILE A 333 -28.84 -10.60 18.54
C ILE A 333 -28.06 -9.55 19.35
N GLN A 334 -26.73 -9.47 19.16
CA GLN A 334 -25.87 -8.52 19.87
C GLN A 334 -26.21 -7.06 19.50
N LEU A 335 -26.54 -6.83 18.23
CA LEU A 335 -26.92 -5.52 17.70
C LEU A 335 -28.39 -5.16 17.95
N LYS A 336 -29.19 -6.11 18.47
CA LYS A 336 -30.63 -5.97 18.77
C LYS A 336 -31.45 -5.57 17.54
N LEU A 337 -31.17 -6.22 16.40
CA LEU A 337 -31.83 -6.00 15.11
C LEU A 337 -33.03 -6.92 14.85
#